data_AF-A0A351TZE3-F1
#
_entry.id   AF-A0A351TZE3-F1
#
_cell.length_a   1.000
_cell.length_b   1.000
_cell.length_c   1.000
_cell.angle_alpha   90.00
_cell.angle_beta   90.00
_cell.angle_gamma   90.00
#
_symmetry.space_group_name_H-M   'P 1'
#
loop_
_entity.id
_entity.type
_entity.pdbx_description
1 polymer ?
#
loop_
_entity_poly.entity_id
_entity_poly.type
_entity_poly.pdbx_seq_one_letter_code
_entity_poly.pdbx_strand_id
1 'polypeptide(L)' 'MAPQVLVNNSAKYRGMYVATRSFKDKDVAVSGSDMVKVYNEAQKQGIAEPVISYVPKKNASHK' A
#
# COMPACT_ATOMS: atom_id res chain seq x y z
N MET A 1 -6.20 -20.77 -4.82
CA MET A 1 -5.25 -19.66 -4.58
C MET A 1 -5.83 -18.75 -3.52
N ALA A 2 -5.21 -18.66 -2.34
CA ALA A 2 -5.63 -17.71 -1.31
C ALA A 2 -5.13 -16.30 -1.67
N PRO A 3 -5.92 -15.23 -1.48
CA PRO A 3 -5.44 -13.87 -1.72
C PRO A 3 -4.30 -13.58 -0.74
N GLN A 4 -3.11 -13.44 -1.28
CA GLN A 4 -1.93 -13.03 -0.54
C GLN A 4 -2.13 -11.60 -0.05
N VAL A 5 -2.40 -11.47 1.24
CA VAL A 5 -2.59 -10.17 1.90
C VAL A 5 -1.23 -9.47 1.92
N LEU A 6 -1.04 -8.55 0.98
CA LEU A 6 0.21 -7.80 0.79
C LEU A 6 0.50 -6.83 1.95
N VAL A 7 -0.51 -6.43 2.71
CA VAL A 7 -0.46 -5.31 3.66
C VAL A 7 -0.99 -5.73 5.02
N ASN A 8 -0.17 -5.57 6.07
CA ASN A 8 -0.64 -5.80 7.43
C ASN A 8 -1.71 -4.75 7.79
N ASN A 9 -2.85 -5.17 8.38
CA ASN A 9 -3.94 -4.24 8.73
C ASN A 9 -4.65 -3.55 7.54
N SER A 10 -4.80 -4.25 6.42
CA SER A 10 -5.49 -3.78 5.19
C SER A 10 -6.89 -3.17 5.39
N ALA A 11 -7.58 -3.46 6.50
CA ALA A 11 -8.85 -2.83 6.85
C ALA A 11 -8.73 -1.31 7.09
N LYS A 12 -7.60 -0.83 7.64
CA LYS A 12 -7.37 0.60 7.92
C LYS A 12 -7.09 1.43 6.67
N TYR A 13 -6.52 0.81 5.64
CA TYR A 13 -6.07 1.49 4.42
C TYR A 13 -7.05 1.37 3.26
N ARG A 14 -8.29 0.93 3.52
CA ARG A 14 -9.30 0.71 2.47
C ARG A 14 -9.59 1.98 1.67
N GLY A 15 -9.38 1.89 0.37
CA GLY A 15 -9.52 2.98 -0.61
C GLY A 15 -8.31 3.89 -0.70
N MET A 16 -7.16 3.50 -0.13
CA MET A 16 -5.93 4.27 -0.10
C MET A 16 -4.80 3.52 -0.81
N TYR A 17 -3.81 4.29 -1.25
CA TYR A 17 -2.50 3.79 -1.65
C TYR A 17 -1.62 3.65 -0.42
N VAL A 18 -0.86 2.57 -0.35
CA VAL A 18 0.14 2.33 0.68
C VAL A 18 1.50 2.14 0.03
N ALA A 19 2.52 2.79 0.57
CA ALA A 19 3.92 2.53 0.27
C ALA A 19 4.48 1.58 1.32
N THR A 20 5.13 0.53 0.83
CA THR A 20 5.94 -0.40 1.63
C THR A 20 7.38 -0.28 1.19
N ARG A 21 8.32 -0.65 2.07
CA ARG A 21 9.76 -0.56 1.77
C ARG A 21 10.21 -1.55 0.70
N SER A 22 9.52 -2.69 0.61
CA SER A 22 9.80 -3.76 -0.35
C SER A 22 8.61 -4.74 -0.39
N PHE A 23 8.51 -5.59 -1.41
CA PHE A 23 7.50 -6.65 -1.50
C PHE A 23 7.56 -7.67 -0.36
N LYS A 24 8.71 -7.78 0.32
CA LYS A 24 8.88 -8.66 1.49
C LYS A 24 8.43 -7.99 2.79
N ASP A 25 8.43 -6.65 2.81
CA ASP A 25 8.01 -5.86 3.96
C ASP A 25 6.50 -5.70 3.94
N LYS A 26 5.85 -6.22 4.98
CA LYS A 26 4.40 -6.08 5.16
C LYS A 26 4.02 -4.78 5.89
N ASP A 27 5.02 -3.99 6.27
CA ASP A 27 4.86 -2.76 7.03
C ASP A 27 4.65 -1.56 6.12
N VAL A 28 3.61 -0.79 6.42
CA VAL A 28 3.22 0.39 5.64
C VAL A 28 3.99 1.59 6.17
N ALA A 29 4.92 2.08 5.36
CA ALA A 29 5.68 3.28 5.70
C ALA A 29 4.86 4.56 5.48
N VAL A 30 4.08 4.61 4.40
CA VAL A 30 3.25 5.77 4.05
C VAL A 30 1.92 5.30 3.48
N SER A 31 0.83 6.01 3.79
CA SER A 31 -0.48 5.73 3.21
C SER A 31 -1.22 7.02 2.89
N GLY A 32 -2.01 7.03 1.82
CA GLY A 32 -2.79 8.20 1.43
C GLY A 32 -3.65 7.97 0.19
N SER A 33 -4.48 8.96 -0.15
CA SER A 33 -5.40 8.88 -1.29
C SER A 33 -4.75 9.15 -2.64
N ASP A 34 -3.59 9.79 -2.65
CA ASP A 34 -2.82 10.17 -3.84
C ASP A 34 -1.57 9.28 -3.98
N MET A 35 -1.52 8.45 -5.02
CA MET A 35 -0.37 7.60 -5.31
C MET A 35 0.95 8.39 -5.39
N VAL A 36 0.95 9.52 -6.09
CA VAL A 36 2.17 10.33 -6.33
C VAL A 36 2.68 10.94 -5.02
N LYS A 37 1.77 11.41 -4.16
CA LYS A 37 2.17 11.95 -2.85
C LYS A 37 2.77 10.87 -1.97
N VAL A 38 2.10 9.71 -1.90
CA VAL A 38 2.55 8.56 -1.11
C VAL A 38 3.94 8.08 -1.56
N TYR A 39 4.19 8.03 -2.87
CA TYR A 39 5.50 7.70 -3.43
C TYR A 39 6.57 8.72 -3.06
N ASN A 40 6.30 10.02 -3.27
CA ASN A 40 7.24 11.09 -2.95
C ASN A 40 7.54 11.18 -1.46
N GLU A 41 6.55 10.99 -0.59
CA GLU A 41 6.75 10.94 0.86
C GLU A 41 7.61 9.75 1.27
N ALA A 42 7.38 8.58 0.68
CA ALA A 42 8.20 7.40 0.95
C ALA A 42 9.66 7.61 0.53
N GLN A 43 9.89 8.24 -0.63
CA GLN A 43 11.24 8.63 -1.06
C GLN A 43 11.89 9.66 -0.13
N LYS A 44 11.13 10.67 0.33
CA LYS A 44 11.60 11.65 1.32
C LYS A 44 12.00 11.00 2.66
N GLN A 45 11.38 9.89 3.02
CA GLN A 45 11.75 9.09 4.20
C GLN A 45 12.98 8.19 3.98
N GLY A 46 13.62 8.25 2.80
CA GLY A 46 14.81 7.46 2.50
C GLY A 46 14.51 6.04 1.99
N ILE A 47 13.28 5.80 1.53
CA ILE A 47 12.94 4.55 0.83
C ILE A 47 13.28 4.75 -0.65
N ALA A 48 14.38 4.15 -1.10
CA ALA A 48 14.87 4.32 -2.47
C ALA A 48 13.88 3.77 -3.52
N GLU A 49 13.28 2.61 -3.24
CA GLU A 49 12.36 1.91 -4.15
C GLU A 49 11.05 1.55 -3.43
N PRO A 50 10.19 2.53 -3.13
CA PRO A 50 8.96 2.27 -2.41
C PRO A 50 7.96 1.54 -3.30
N VAL A 51 7.43 0.43 -2.78
CA VAL A 51 6.43 -0.38 -3.48
C VAL A 51 5.04 0.15 -3.12
N ILE A 52 4.36 0.71 -4.12
CA ILE A 52 3.00 1.23 -3.96
C ILE A 52 1.97 0.13 -4.24
N SER A 53 1.05 -0.08 -3.31
CA SER A 53 -0.10 -0.95 -3.46
C SER A 53 -1.39 -0.20 -3.20
N TYR A 54 -2.37 -0.35 -4.09
CA TYR A 54 -3.71 0.17 -3.84
C TYR A 54 -4.52 -0.85 -3.04
N VAL A 55 -5.12 -0.41 -1.93
CA VAL A 55 -6.00 -1.25 -1.12
C VAL A 55 -7.44 -0.91 -1.50
N PRO A 56 -8.15 -1.76 -2.26
CA PRO A 56 -9.54 -1.49 -2.61
C PRO A 56 -10.44 -1.50 -1.37
N LYS A 57 -11.50 -0.68 -1.37
CA LYS A 57 -12.57 -0.81 -0.38
C LYS A 57 -13.27 -2.16 -0.59
N LYS A 58 -13.62 -2.84 0.52
CA LYS A 58 -14.36 -4.12 0.48
C LYS A 58 -15.57 -3.93 -0.46
N ASN A 59 -15.63 -4.75 -1.52
CA ASN A 59 -16.60 -4.81 -2.64
C ASN A 59 -15.96 -4.80 -4.04
N ALA A 60 -14.63 -4.82 -4.17
CA ALA A 60 -13.97 -5.22 -5.42
C ALA A 60 -13.98 -6.75 -5.60
N SER A 61 -15.17 -7.36 -5.55
CA SER A 61 -15.35 -8.75 -5.96
C SER A 61 -15.67 -8.73 -7.45
N HIS A 62 -14.73 -9.17 -8.29
CA HIS A 62 -15.02 -9.55 -9.67
C HIS A 62 -15.96 -10.76 -9.62
N LYS A 63 -17.12 -10.65 -10.28
CA LYS A 63 -18.10 -11.73 -10.41
C LYS A 63 -17.71 -12.66 -11.55
#